data_AF-A0AAU0N1F0-F1
#
_entry.id   AF-A0AAU0N1F0-F1
#
_cell.length_a   1.000
_cell.length_b   1.000
_cell.length_c   1.000
_cell.angle_alpha   90.00
_cell.angle_beta   90.00
_cell.angle_gamma   90.00
#
_symmetry.space_group_name_H-M   'P 1'
#
loop_
_entity.id
_entity.type
_entity.pdbx_description
1 polymer ?
#
loop_
_entity_poly.entity_id
_entity_poly.type
_entity_poly.pdbx_seq_one_letter_code
_entity_poly.pdbx_strand_id
1 'polypeptide(L)'
;MLLTSVILVLREVLEAALLLSILLAMSHYLGLQMRWIFMALAGGILGSIAYGAGIGVVSEAFDGMGQELMNATMQFAIYGLLLVVGILLIWNRTGRQQFLPLLQWSMVLAVALAALREGSEVYVYLMAFRHQTDLLQSVLLGALIGGGIGFSIGALFYYLLVGLPKNRRLLVVLVLLTLVGAGLCLQATQLLEQADWLPAQSPLWDTSALLSENSLLGQLFYSLLGYEATPTRIAVTAYLGGMLLMATLLFAAWAKSRSLPEKD
;
A
#
# COMPACT_ATOMS: atom_id res chain seq x y z
N MET A 1 7.64 -18.91 16.90
CA MET A 1 7.84 -17.45 16.84
C MET A 1 8.63 -17.00 15.63
N LEU A 2 9.77 -17.63 15.29
CA LEU A 2 10.57 -17.17 14.13
C LEU A 2 9.75 -17.11 12.82
N LEU A 3 9.09 -18.21 12.43
CA LEU A 3 8.32 -18.27 11.17
C LEU A 3 7.15 -17.28 11.15
N THR A 4 6.44 -17.11 12.27
CA THR A 4 5.37 -16.12 12.41
C THR A 4 5.88 -14.69 12.30
N SER A 5 7.05 -14.39 12.87
CA SER A 5 7.69 -13.07 12.74
C SER A 5 8.15 -12.79 11.31
N VAL A 6 8.69 -13.81 10.63
CA VAL A 6 9.06 -13.69 9.21
C VAL A 6 7.85 -13.35 8.37
N ILE A 7 6.76 -14.10 8.51
CA ILE A 7 5.52 -13.92 7.73
C ILE A 7 4.90 -12.55 7.99
N LEU A 8 4.81 -12.12 9.24
CA LEU A 8 4.23 -10.82 9.59
C LEU A 8 5.08 -9.69 9.02
N VAL A 9 6.37 -9.64 9.33
CA VAL A 9 7.23 -8.53 8.87
C VAL A 9 7.39 -8.54 7.35
N LEU A 10 7.40 -9.72 6.73
CA LEU A 10 7.40 -9.82 5.27
C LEU A 10 6.15 -9.18 4.67
N ARG A 11 4.95 -9.45 5.21
CA ARG A 11 3.69 -8.86 4.72
C ARG A 11 3.75 -7.34 4.71
N GLU A 12 4.04 -6.74 5.87
CA GLU A 12 4.10 -5.28 6.03
C GLU A 12 5.19 -4.64 5.14
N VAL A 13 6.38 -5.24 5.10
CA VAL A 13 7.48 -4.73 4.28
C VAL A 13 7.19 -4.89 2.80
N LEU A 14 6.49 -5.94 2.38
CA LEU A 14 6.15 -6.20 1.00
C LEU A 14 5.14 -5.17 0.47
N GLU A 15 4.12 -4.82 1.26
CA GLU A 15 3.17 -3.75 0.94
C GLU A 15 3.85 -2.40 0.74
N ALA A 16 4.68 -1.99 1.71
CA ALA A 16 5.45 -0.76 1.60
C ALA A 16 6.42 -0.78 0.40
N ALA A 17 7.15 -1.89 0.21
CA ALA A 17 8.18 -2.00 -0.81
C ALA A 17 7.60 -2.04 -2.23
N LEU A 18 6.47 -2.71 -2.45
CA LEU A 18 5.81 -2.76 -3.75
C LEU A 18 5.21 -1.41 -4.13
N LEU A 19 4.52 -0.74 -3.20
CA LEU A 19 3.99 0.61 -3.43
C LEU A 19 5.13 1.58 -3.76
N LEU A 20 6.21 1.57 -2.97
CA LEU A 20 7.39 2.38 -3.23
C LEU A 20 7.99 2.07 -4.61
N SER A 21 8.11 0.79 -4.98
CA SER A 21 8.67 0.37 -6.27
C SER A 21 7.86 0.86 -7.48
N ILE A 22 6.52 0.85 -7.38
CA ILE A 22 5.63 1.39 -8.42
C ILE A 22 5.88 2.88 -8.61
N LEU A 23 5.94 3.63 -7.50
CA LEU A 23 6.14 5.08 -7.53
C LEU A 23 7.57 5.45 -7.97
N LEU A 24 8.58 4.69 -7.55
CA LEU A 24 9.96 4.84 -8.01
C LEU A 24 10.11 4.61 -9.52
N ALA A 25 9.43 3.59 -10.07
CA ALA A 25 9.47 3.32 -11.50
C ALA A 25 8.93 4.50 -12.32
N MET A 26 7.94 5.22 -11.80
CA MET A 26 7.39 6.43 -12.41
C MET A 26 8.24 7.68 -12.14
N SER A 27 8.88 7.78 -10.98
CA SER A 27 9.90 8.80 -10.71
C SER A 27 11.03 8.72 -11.74
N HIS A 28 11.50 7.50 -12.05
CA HIS A 28 12.48 7.26 -13.11
C HIS A 28 11.92 7.57 -14.51
N TYR A 29 10.64 7.25 -14.78
CA TYR A 29 10.00 7.58 -16.06
C TYR A 29 9.97 9.09 -16.31
N LEU A 30 9.77 9.90 -15.27
CA LEU A 30 9.70 11.36 -15.34
C LEU A 30 11.04 12.08 -15.11
N GLY A 31 12.11 11.37 -14.80
CA GLY A 31 13.42 11.97 -14.53
C GLY A 31 13.48 12.79 -13.23
N LEU A 32 12.67 12.45 -12.24
CA LEU A 32 12.65 13.16 -10.95
C LEU A 32 13.88 12.80 -10.10
N GLN A 33 14.37 13.77 -9.32
CA GLN A 33 15.48 13.55 -8.39
C GLN A 33 15.04 12.64 -7.24
N MET A 34 15.91 11.71 -6.80
CA MET A 34 15.62 10.75 -5.72
C MET A 34 15.45 11.40 -4.32
N ARG A 35 15.55 12.72 -4.19
CA ARG A 35 15.45 13.43 -2.89
C ARG A 35 14.09 13.25 -2.21
N TRP A 36 13.01 13.13 -2.98
CA TRP A 36 11.66 12.97 -2.44
C TRP A 36 11.49 11.68 -1.61
N ILE A 37 12.24 10.63 -1.96
CA ILE A 37 12.20 9.33 -1.28
C ILE A 37 12.71 9.48 0.15
N PHE A 38 13.80 10.22 0.36
CA PHE A 38 14.35 10.44 1.70
C PHE A 38 13.35 11.18 2.59
N MET A 39 12.64 12.18 2.05
CA MET A 39 11.59 12.88 2.80
C MET A 39 10.43 11.94 3.14
N ALA A 40 10.00 11.11 2.19
CA ALA A 40 8.92 10.17 2.39
C ALA A 40 9.26 9.08 3.42
N LEU A 41 10.45 8.48 3.32
CA LEU A 41 10.92 7.45 4.24
C LEU A 41 11.19 8.01 5.63
N ALA A 42 11.83 9.18 5.74
CA ALA A 42 12.05 9.81 7.04
C ALA A 42 10.71 10.17 7.71
N GLY A 43 9.77 10.74 6.96
CA GLY A 43 8.43 11.04 7.45
C GLY A 43 7.66 9.77 7.86
N GLY A 44 7.73 8.71 7.06
CA GLY A 44 7.10 7.43 7.36
C GLY A 44 7.67 6.74 8.61
N ILE A 45 9.01 6.70 8.76
CA ILE A 45 9.67 6.08 9.91
C ILE A 45 9.39 6.87 11.21
N LEU A 46 9.50 8.21 11.14
CA LEU A 46 9.18 9.04 12.30
C LEU A 46 7.70 8.93 12.67
N GLY A 47 6.83 8.91 11.66
CA GLY A 47 5.40 8.72 11.82
C GLY A 47 5.05 7.36 12.41
N SER A 48 5.71 6.29 11.97
CA SER A 48 5.42 4.92 12.43
C SER A 48 5.78 4.73 13.90
N ILE A 49 6.92 5.29 14.32
CA ILE A 49 7.34 5.28 15.73
C ILE A 49 6.37 6.12 16.57
N ALA A 50 6.00 7.31 16.11
CA ALA A 50 5.07 8.18 16.82
C ALA A 50 3.68 7.54 16.96
N TYR A 51 3.13 7.00 15.87
CA TYR A 51 1.84 6.33 15.85
C TYR A 51 1.87 5.04 16.67
N GLY A 52 2.89 4.21 16.50
CA GLY A 52 3.07 2.96 17.26
C GLY A 52 3.27 3.19 18.76
N ALA A 53 3.98 4.25 19.17
CA ALA A 53 4.12 4.61 20.58
C ALA A 53 2.80 5.16 21.17
N GLY A 54 1.98 5.82 20.35
CA GLY A 54 0.67 6.35 20.72
C GLY A 54 -0.48 5.36 20.57
N ILE A 55 -0.23 4.11 20.17
CA ILE A 55 -1.30 3.20 19.73
C ILE A 55 -2.30 2.87 20.84
N GLY A 56 -1.86 2.83 22.10
CA GLY A 56 -2.77 2.61 23.24
C GLY A 56 -3.84 3.71 23.36
N VAL A 57 -3.43 4.97 23.20
CA VAL A 57 -4.36 6.12 23.24
C VAL A 57 -5.32 6.09 22.05
N VAL A 58 -4.82 5.70 20.88
CA VAL A 58 -5.64 5.59 19.67
C VAL A 58 -6.63 4.44 19.80
N SER A 59 -6.20 3.30 20.34
CA SER A 59 -7.05 2.12 20.54
C SER A 59 -8.18 2.39 21.55
N GLU A 60 -7.91 3.12 22.63
CA GLU A 60 -8.95 3.50 23.62
C GLU A 60 -9.98 4.50 23.08
N ALA A 61 -9.71 5.19 21.97
CA ALA A 61 -10.67 6.08 21.34
C ALA A 61 -11.82 5.30 20.67
N PHE A 62 -12.96 5.98 20.46
CA PHE A 62 -14.14 5.39 19.79
C PHE A 62 -14.57 4.05 20.42
N ASP A 63 -14.75 4.02 21.75
CA ASP A 63 -15.19 2.84 22.49
C ASP A 63 -14.33 1.58 22.27
N GLY A 64 -13.03 1.75 22.01
CA GLY A 64 -12.09 0.65 21.78
C GLY A 64 -11.79 0.34 20.31
N MET A 65 -12.37 1.08 19.36
CA MET A 65 -12.28 0.84 17.92
C MET A 65 -11.39 1.84 17.18
N GLY A 66 -10.69 2.71 17.91
CA GLY A 66 -9.97 3.83 17.28
C GLY A 66 -8.78 3.39 16.44
N GLN A 67 -8.20 2.20 16.70
CA GLN A 67 -7.11 1.66 15.89
C GLN A 67 -7.62 1.22 14.51
N GLU A 68 -8.70 0.45 14.47
CA GLU A 68 -9.34 -0.04 13.26
C GLU A 68 -9.83 1.12 12.40
N LEU A 69 -10.50 2.11 13.01
CA LEU A 69 -11.00 3.28 12.32
C LEU A 69 -9.84 4.12 11.76
N MET A 70 -8.80 4.37 12.56
CA MET A 70 -7.63 5.11 12.09
C MET A 70 -6.96 4.39 10.92
N ASN A 71 -6.70 3.09 11.02
CA ASN A 71 -6.10 2.30 9.94
C ASN A 71 -6.97 2.30 8.67
N ALA A 72 -8.29 2.17 8.81
CA ALA A 72 -9.22 2.27 7.68
C ALA A 72 -9.15 3.66 7.02
N THR A 73 -9.11 4.73 7.81
CA THR A 73 -8.95 6.09 7.26
C THR A 73 -7.62 6.28 6.54
N MET A 74 -6.52 5.72 7.05
CA MET A 74 -5.23 5.77 6.38
C MET A 74 -5.28 5.04 5.04
N GLN A 75 -5.90 3.86 4.98
CA GLN A 75 -6.03 3.09 3.73
C GLN A 75 -6.87 3.83 2.68
N PHE A 76 -8.00 4.43 3.06
CA PHE A 76 -8.77 5.29 2.14
C PHE A 76 -8.01 6.55 1.71
N ALA A 77 -7.23 7.15 2.61
CA ALA A 77 -6.38 8.30 2.27
C ALA A 77 -5.27 7.92 1.28
N ILE A 78 -4.61 6.78 1.47
CA ILE A 78 -3.61 6.26 0.52
C ILE A 78 -4.29 6.00 -0.83
N TYR A 79 -5.45 5.34 -0.86
CA TYR A 79 -6.23 5.12 -2.09
C TYR A 79 -6.50 6.44 -2.85
N GLY A 80 -6.97 7.47 -2.14
CA GLY A 80 -7.20 8.80 -2.73
C GLY A 80 -5.91 9.44 -3.27
N LEU A 81 -4.79 9.32 -2.54
CA LEU A 81 -3.49 9.80 -2.98
C LEU A 81 -2.99 9.05 -4.23
N LEU A 82 -3.16 7.72 -4.30
CA LEU A 82 -2.80 6.93 -5.47
C LEU A 82 -3.63 7.30 -6.70
N LEU A 83 -4.92 7.59 -6.53
CA LEU A 83 -5.77 8.13 -7.59
C LEU A 83 -5.27 9.48 -8.10
N VAL A 84 -4.95 10.41 -7.19
CA VAL A 84 -4.37 11.72 -7.55
C VAL A 84 -3.05 11.53 -8.29
N VAL A 85 -2.15 10.67 -7.79
CA VAL A 85 -0.89 10.34 -8.46
C VAL A 85 -1.16 9.79 -9.87
N GLY A 86 -2.07 8.85 -10.03
CA GLY A 86 -2.43 8.29 -11.35
C GLY A 86 -2.92 9.36 -12.34
N ILE A 87 -3.80 10.26 -11.91
CA ILE A 87 -4.30 11.37 -12.73
C ILE A 87 -3.14 12.31 -13.13
N LEU A 88 -2.28 12.68 -12.17
CA LEU A 88 -1.15 13.57 -12.41
C LEU A 88 -0.09 12.94 -13.32
N LEU A 89 0.15 11.64 -13.21
CA LEU A 89 1.01 10.89 -14.14
C LEU A 89 0.47 10.95 -15.58
N ILE A 90 -0.84 10.82 -15.75
CA ILE A 90 -1.50 10.93 -17.06
C ILE A 90 -1.38 12.35 -17.62
N TRP A 91 -1.62 13.39 -16.82
CA TRP A 91 -1.53 14.77 -17.30
C TRP A 91 -0.10 15.22 -17.61
N ASN A 92 0.88 14.69 -16.89
CA ASN A 92 2.28 15.01 -17.14
C ASN A 92 2.89 14.22 -18.32
N ARG A 93 2.20 13.20 -18.84
CA ARG A 93 2.66 12.41 -19.99
C ARG A 93 2.79 13.24 -21.28
N THR A 94 2.00 14.29 -21.40
CA THR A 94 1.93 15.22 -22.55
C THR A 94 2.98 16.34 -22.47
N GLY A 95 3.98 16.24 -21.58
CA GLY A 95 5.10 17.19 -21.50
C GLY A 95 4.81 18.49 -20.75
N ARG A 96 3.58 18.68 -20.23
CA ARG A 96 3.23 19.84 -19.41
C ARG A 96 3.73 19.65 -17.97
N GLN A 97 4.95 20.11 -17.69
CA GLN A 97 5.59 20.03 -16.36
C GLN A 97 4.90 20.85 -15.25
N GLN A 98 3.75 21.47 -15.51
CA GLN A 98 3.04 22.34 -14.57
C GLN A 98 2.64 21.62 -13.27
N PHE A 99 2.39 20.31 -13.32
CA PHE A 99 1.93 19.54 -12.16
C PHE A 99 3.00 18.64 -11.51
N LEU A 100 4.26 18.73 -11.95
CA LEU A 100 5.36 17.99 -11.36
C LEU A 100 5.53 18.17 -9.84
N PRO A 101 5.48 19.39 -9.27
CA PRO A 101 5.65 19.54 -7.82
C PRO A 101 4.48 18.91 -7.06
N LEU A 102 3.24 19.05 -7.57
CA LEU A 102 2.06 18.44 -6.95
C LEU A 102 2.14 16.91 -6.99
N LEU A 103 2.63 16.35 -8.10
CA LEU A 103 2.87 14.91 -8.23
C LEU A 103 3.92 14.43 -7.22
N GLN A 104 5.05 15.13 -7.12
CA GLN A 104 6.10 14.80 -6.15
C GLN A 104 5.57 14.80 -4.71
N TRP A 105 4.84 15.84 -4.31
CA TRP A 105 4.24 15.90 -2.97
C TRP A 105 3.20 14.81 -2.74
N SER A 106 2.38 14.49 -3.74
CA SER A 106 1.40 13.39 -3.65
C SER A 106 2.09 12.03 -3.48
N MET A 107 3.20 11.80 -4.20
CA MET A 107 4.02 10.60 -4.04
C MET A 107 4.70 10.54 -2.67
N VAL A 108 5.22 11.66 -2.17
CA VAL A 108 5.81 11.75 -0.83
C VAL A 108 4.77 11.40 0.23
N LEU A 109 3.58 11.99 0.16
CA LEU A 109 2.49 11.74 1.10
C LEU A 109 2.02 10.29 1.03
N ALA A 110 1.85 9.73 -0.16
CA ALA A 110 1.40 8.34 -0.34
C ALA A 110 2.41 7.35 0.28
N VAL A 111 3.70 7.51 -0.02
CA VAL A 111 4.76 6.64 0.52
C VAL A 111 4.93 6.86 2.01
N ALA A 112 4.91 8.10 2.49
CA ALA A 112 5.06 8.38 3.92
C ALA A 112 3.91 7.78 4.73
N LEU A 113 2.66 7.91 4.26
CA LEU A 113 1.49 7.39 4.95
C LEU A 113 1.45 5.85 4.92
N ALA A 114 1.79 5.23 3.78
CA ALA A 114 1.95 3.78 3.70
C ALA A 114 3.05 3.27 4.65
N ALA A 115 4.24 3.87 4.60
CA ALA A 115 5.35 3.48 5.48
C ALA A 115 5.04 3.74 6.97
N LEU A 116 4.25 4.77 7.28
CA LEU A 116 3.75 5.03 8.63
C LEU A 116 2.88 3.87 9.11
N ARG A 117 1.87 3.47 8.32
CA ARG A 117 0.95 2.38 8.68
C ARG A 117 1.70 1.04 8.80
N GLU A 118 2.34 0.57 7.73
CA GLU A 118 3.04 -0.73 7.72
C GLU A 118 4.15 -0.76 8.79
N GLY A 119 4.89 0.34 8.92
CA GLY A 119 5.95 0.45 9.91
C GLY A 119 5.44 0.44 11.35
N SER A 120 4.22 0.93 11.60
CA SER A 120 3.64 0.95 12.94
C SER A 120 3.23 -0.44 13.40
N GLU A 121 2.73 -1.28 12.49
CA GLU A 121 2.40 -2.67 12.80
C GLU A 121 3.66 -3.48 13.13
N VAL A 122 4.74 -3.28 12.35
CA VAL A 122 6.06 -3.85 12.68
C VAL A 122 6.57 -3.33 14.02
N TYR A 123 6.43 -2.03 14.31
CA TYR A 123 6.87 -1.44 15.59
C TYR A 123 6.12 -2.04 16.78
N VAL A 124 4.79 -2.10 16.71
CA VAL A 124 3.92 -2.65 17.77
C VAL A 124 4.21 -4.11 17.99
N TYR A 125 4.40 -4.87 16.90
CA TYR A 125 4.79 -6.27 16.94
C TYR A 125 6.13 -6.47 17.68
N LEU A 126 7.16 -5.71 17.34
CA LEU A 126 8.47 -5.80 18.00
C LEU A 126 8.40 -5.40 19.48
N MET A 127 7.64 -4.35 19.81
CA MET A 127 7.48 -3.87 21.18
C MET A 127 6.72 -4.85 22.08
N ALA A 128 5.81 -5.65 21.53
CA ALA A 128 5.10 -6.69 22.28
C ALA A 128 6.04 -7.73 22.90
N PHE A 129 7.19 -8.01 22.26
CA PHE A 129 8.16 -9.02 22.72
C PHE A 129 9.36 -8.44 23.46
N ARG A 130 9.40 -7.12 23.71
CA ARG A 130 10.58 -6.44 24.29
C ARG A 130 11.02 -6.97 25.66
N HIS A 131 10.10 -7.52 26.45
CA HIS A 131 10.36 -8.06 27.79
C HIS A 131 10.57 -9.58 27.82
N GLN A 132 10.44 -10.28 26.67
CA GLN A 132 10.56 -11.73 26.57
C GLN A 132 11.88 -12.10 25.90
N THR A 133 12.97 -12.11 26.66
CA THR A 133 14.34 -12.29 26.13
C THR A 133 14.53 -13.56 25.29
N ASP A 134 13.89 -14.66 25.68
CA ASP A 134 13.99 -15.94 24.95
C ASP A 134 13.31 -15.90 23.57
N LEU A 135 12.27 -15.09 23.42
CA LEU A 135 11.51 -14.96 22.18
C LEU A 135 12.00 -13.80 21.31
N LEU A 136 12.54 -12.75 21.93
CA LEU A 136 13.02 -11.54 21.27
C LEU A 136 14.08 -11.83 20.20
N GLN A 137 15.04 -12.71 20.48
CA GLN A 137 16.07 -13.07 19.48
C GLN A 137 15.44 -13.73 18.24
N SER A 138 14.49 -14.64 18.44
CA SER A 138 13.76 -15.30 17.33
C SER A 138 12.92 -14.30 16.54
N VAL A 139 12.30 -13.32 17.22
CA VAL A 139 11.49 -12.27 16.61
C VAL A 139 12.35 -11.33 15.77
N LEU A 140 13.48 -10.86 16.29
CA LEU A 140 14.40 -9.98 15.55
C LEU A 140 15.01 -10.67 14.33
N LEU A 141 15.43 -11.93 14.46
CA LEU A 141 15.91 -12.72 13.33
C LEU A 141 14.82 -12.89 12.28
N GLY A 142 13.59 -13.18 12.73
CA GLY A 142 12.45 -13.29 11.83
C GLY A 142 12.14 -11.97 11.10
N ALA A 143 12.19 -10.84 11.81
CA ALA A 143 12.01 -9.51 11.24
C ALA A 143 13.09 -9.17 10.21
N LEU A 144 14.35 -9.48 10.50
CA LEU A 144 15.46 -9.24 9.57
C LEU A 144 15.32 -10.07 8.30
N ILE A 145 14.95 -11.35 8.43
CA ILE A 145 14.74 -12.25 7.29
C ILE A 145 13.53 -11.81 6.48
N GLY A 146 12.38 -11.58 7.12
CA GLY A 146 11.15 -11.12 6.48
C GLY A 146 11.35 -9.79 5.75
N GLY A 147 11.96 -8.82 6.42
CA GLY A 147 12.30 -7.54 5.82
C GLY A 147 13.29 -7.67 4.66
N GLY A 148 14.33 -8.50 4.80
CA GLY A 148 15.30 -8.76 3.73
C GLY A 148 14.65 -9.36 2.47
N ILE A 149 13.73 -10.32 2.64
CA ILE A 149 12.96 -10.90 1.53
C ILE A 149 12.03 -9.85 0.90
N GLY A 150 11.29 -9.09 1.72
CA GLY A 150 10.37 -8.05 1.24
C GLY A 150 11.09 -6.96 0.42
N PHE A 151 12.21 -6.44 0.92
CA PHE A 151 13.03 -5.48 0.17
C PHE A 151 13.61 -6.06 -1.11
N SER A 152 14.03 -7.33 -1.09
CA SER A 152 14.56 -8.01 -2.28
C SER A 152 13.48 -8.14 -3.36
N ILE A 153 12.27 -8.54 -2.99
CA ILE A 153 11.15 -8.63 -3.93
C ILE A 153 10.76 -7.25 -4.47
N GLY A 154 10.69 -6.23 -3.60
CA GLY A 154 10.45 -4.86 -4.02
C GLY A 154 11.50 -4.37 -5.03
N ALA A 155 12.78 -4.57 -4.75
CA ALA A 155 13.86 -4.21 -5.67
C ALA A 155 13.73 -4.92 -7.03
N LEU A 156 13.45 -6.24 -7.04
CA LEU A 156 13.19 -6.99 -8.26
C LEU A 156 11.98 -6.44 -9.04
N PHE A 157 10.91 -6.08 -8.33
CA PHE A 157 9.71 -5.50 -8.91
C PHE A 157 9.97 -4.12 -9.52
N TYR A 158 10.76 -3.27 -8.85
CA TYR A 158 11.22 -2.00 -9.40
C TYR A 158 12.00 -2.19 -10.72
N TYR A 159 12.99 -3.08 -10.73
CA TYR A 159 13.77 -3.34 -11.95
C TYR A 159 12.92 -3.94 -13.07
N LEU A 160 11.94 -4.79 -12.74
CA LEU A 160 10.98 -5.33 -13.70
C LEU A 160 10.17 -4.20 -14.36
N LEU A 161 9.66 -3.25 -13.58
CA LEU A 161 8.90 -2.11 -14.10
C LEU A 161 9.77 -1.14 -14.92
N VAL A 162 11.02 -0.89 -14.50
CA VAL A 162 11.96 -0.05 -15.23
C VAL A 162 12.45 -0.72 -16.52
N GLY A 163 12.48 -2.05 -16.58
CA GLY A 163 12.78 -2.80 -17.80
C GLY A 163 11.72 -2.67 -18.89
N LEU A 164 10.49 -2.26 -18.56
CA LEU A 164 9.41 -2.09 -19.53
C LEU A 164 9.64 -0.88 -20.45
N PRO A 165 9.23 -0.97 -21.74
CA PRO A 165 9.27 0.16 -22.65
C PRO A 165 8.38 1.30 -22.15
N LYS A 166 8.82 2.55 -22.35
CA LYS A 166 8.17 3.77 -21.83
C LYS A 166 6.65 3.79 -22.03
N ASN A 167 6.17 3.42 -23.21
CA ASN A 167 4.74 3.43 -23.56
C ASN A 167 3.92 2.41 -22.76
N ARG A 168 4.48 1.23 -22.47
CA ARG A 168 3.79 0.19 -21.68
C ARG A 168 3.93 0.42 -20.19
N ARG A 169 5.06 1.00 -19.74
CA ARG A 169 5.34 1.25 -18.33
C ARG A 169 4.24 2.06 -17.66
N LEU A 170 3.83 3.18 -18.28
CA LEU A 170 2.75 4.01 -17.73
C LEU A 170 1.45 3.22 -17.60
N LEU A 171 1.05 2.47 -18.64
CA LEU A 171 -0.17 1.66 -18.60
C LEU A 171 -0.12 0.58 -17.51
N VAL A 172 1.01 -0.14 -17.42
CA VAL A 172 1.20 -1.18 -16.38
C VAL A 172 1.14 -0.56 -14.99
N VAL A 173 1.77 0.59 -14.76
CA VAL A 173 1.70 1.27 -13.47
C VAL A 173 0.28 1.74 -13.16
N LEU A 174 -0.46 2.30 -14.11
CA LEU A 174 -1.86 2.70 -13.87
C LEU A 174 -2.75 1.49 -13.51
N VAL A 175 -2.54 0.34 -14.16
CA VAL A 175 -3.22 -0.91 -13.80
C VAL A 175 -2.83 -1.36 -12.40
N LEU A 176 -1.54 -1.36 -12.07
CA LEU A 176 -1.06 -1.74 -10.73
C LEU A 176 -1.59 -0.81 -9.64
N LEU A 177 -1.61 0.51 -9.86
CA LEU A 177 -2.19 1.48 -8.94
C LEU A 177 -3.67 1.21 -8.72
N THR A 178 -4.40 0.81 -9.77
CA THR A 178 -5.83 0.45 -9.68
C THR A 178 -6.03 -0.82 -8.85
N LEU A 179 -5.19 -1.85 -9.05
CA LEU A 179 -5.27 -3.12 -8.33
C LEU A 179 -4.88 -2.95 -6.85
N VAL A 180 -3.76 -2.28 -6.58
CA VAL A 180 -3.33 -1.96 -5.21
C VAL A 180 -4.37 -1.08 -4.52
N GLY A 181 -4.90 -0.06 -5.22
CA GLY A 181 -5.95 0.80 -4.69
C GLY A 181 -7.23 0.03 -4.33
N ALA A 182 -7.67 -0.89 -5.19
CA ALA A 182 -8.80 -1.76 -4.90
C ALA A 182 -8.54 -2.66 -3.68
N GLY A 183 -7.30 -3.17 -3.53
CA GLY A 183 -6.87 -3.91 -2.35
C GLY A 183 -6.97 -3.08 -1.07
N LEU A 184 -6.56 -1.81 -1.08
CA LEU A 184 -6.71 -0.90 0.07
C LEU A 184 -8.19 -0.68 0.43
N CYS A 185 -9.09 -0.57 -0.55
CA CYS A 185 -10.52 -0.47 -0.28
C CYS A 185 -11.09 -1.74 0.37
N LEU A 186 -10.63 -2.91 -0.07
CA LEU A 186 -10.98 -4.19 0.55
C LEU A 186 -10.53 -4.21 2.01
N GLN A 187 -9.23 -3.98 2.26
CA GLN A 187 -8.67 -3.99 3.62
C GLN A 187 -9.37 -2.99 4.54
N ALA A 188 -9.70 -1.79 4.03
CA ALA A 188 -10.35 -0.75 4.83
C ALA A 188 -11.76 -1.15 5.24
N THR A 189 -12.46 -1.85 4.35
CA THR A 189 -13.79 -2.39 4.61
C THR A 189 -13.74 -3.47 5.69
N GLN A 190 -12.70 -4.32 5.68
CA GLN A 190 -12.53 -5.33 6.71
C GLN A 190 -12.25 -4.73 8.09
N LEU A 191 -11.46 -3.67 8.15
CA LEU A 191 -11.23 -2.93 9.39
C LEU A 191 -12.53 -2.30 9.91
N LEU A 192 -13.38 -1.79 9.01
CA LEU A 192 -14.70 -1.26 9.39
C LEU A 192 -15.69 -2.36 9.83
N GLU A 193 -15.57 -3.58 9.30
CA GLU A 193 -16.32 -4.75 9.81
C GLU A 193 -15.82 -5.17 11.20
N GLN A 194 -14.50 -5.12 11.45
CA GLN A 194 -13.92 -5.38 12.77
C GLN A 194 -14.30 -4.31 13.80
N ALA A 195 -14.49 -3.07 13.36
CA ALA A 195 -14.96 -1.96 14.18
C ALA A 195 -16.51 -1.92 14.34
N ASP A 196 -17.25 -2.99 14.00
CA ASP A 196 -18.72 -3.05 14.03
C ASP A 196 -19.47 -1.88 13.34
N TRP A 197 -18.79 -1.09 12.50
CA TRP A 197 -19.38 -0.02 11.69
C TRP A 197 -20.06 -0.60 10.44
N LEU A 198 -19.64 -1.78 10.02
CA LEU A 198 -20.27 -2.59 8.99
C LEU A 198 -20.79 -3.90 9.58
N PRO A 199 -21.91 -4.44 9.09
CA PRO A 199 -22.47 -5.66 9.63
C PRO A 199 -21.54 -6.84 9.33
N ALA A 200 -21.19 -7.60 10.36
CA ALA A 200 -20.43 -8.83 10.23
C ALA A 200 -21.15 -9.83 9.30
N GLN A 201 -20.40 -10.43 8.37
CA GLN A 201 -20.93 -11.39 7.40
C GLN A 201 -20.08 -12.64 7.34
N SER A 202 -20.72 -13.76 7.02
CA SER A 202 -20.00 -14.99 6.70
C SER A 202 -19.15 -14.81 5.43
N PRO A 203 -17.96 -15.43 5.34
CA PRO A 203 -17.15 -15.44 4.13
C PRO A 203 -17.97 -15.83 2.90
N LEU A 204 -17.74 -15.15 1.78
CA LEU A 204 -18.42 -15.46 0.52
C LEU A 204 -17.88 -16.76 -0.11
N TRP A 205 -16.59 -17.00 0.03
CA TRP A 205 -15.89 -18.23 -0.37
C TRP A 205 -14.71 -18.49 0.56
N ASP A 206 -14.11 -19.67 0.42
CA ASP A 206 -12.86 -20.04 1.08
C ASP A 206 -11.89 -20.64 0.04
N THR A 207 -10.80 -19.93 -0.25
CA THR A 207 -9.72 -20.37 -1.14
C THR A 207 -8.44 -20.75 -0.39
N SER A 208 -8.50 -20.88 0.94
CA SER A 208 -7.34 -21.19 1.79
C SER A 208 -6.67 -22.52 1.44
N ALA A 209 -7.46 -23.48 0.94
CA ALA A 209 -6.98 -24.79 0.48
C ALA A 209 -6.14 -24.72 -0.81
N LEU A 210 -6.37 -23.71 -1.66
CA LEU A 210 -5.64 -23.52 -2.92
C LEU A 210 -4.42 -22.63 -2.71
N LEU A 211 -4.60 -21.51 -2.02
CA LEU A 211 -3.55 -20.54 -1.76
C LEU A 211 -3.71 -19.97 -0.35
N SER A 212 -2.85 -20.40 0.55
CA SER A 212 -2.79 -19.93 1.92
C SER A 212 -2.22 -18.50 1.99
N GLU A 213 -2.86 -17.64 2.78
CA GLU A 213 -2.41 -16.27 3.08
C GLU A 213 -1.07 -16.21 3.81
N ASN A 214 -0.69 -17.31 4.47
CA ASN A 214 0.58 -17.45 5.17
C ASN A 214 1.73 -17.85 4.23
N SER A 215 1.43 -18.18 2.97
CA SER A 215 2.45 -18.49 1.97
C SER A 215 3.03 -17.21 1.36
N LEU A 216 4.30 -17.25 0.94
CA LEU A 216 4.96 -16.13 0.25
C LEU A 216 4.16 -15.64 -0.97
N LEU A 217 3.61 -16.58 -1.74
CA LEU A 217 2.76 -16.24 -2.90
C LEU A 217 1.44 -15.61 -2.47
N GLY A 218 0.81 -16.12 -1.41
CA GLY A 218 -0.39 -15.52 -0.83
C GLY A 218 -0.17 -14.06 -0.43
N GLN A 219 0.95 -13.77 0.23
CA GLN A 219 1.31 -12.40 0.60
C GLN A 219 1.60 -11.48 -0.59
N LEU A 220 2.22 -12.01 -1.66
CA LEU A 220 2.41 -11.25 -2.90
C LEU A 220 1.09 -10.89 -3.56
N PHE A 221 0.15 -11.83 -3.62
CA PHE A 221 -1.18 -11.57 -4.15
C PHE A 221 -1.99 -10.66 -3.23
N TYR A 222 -1.87 -10.80 -1.90
CA TYR A 222 -2.48 -9.89 -0.94
C TYR A 222 -2.00 -8.46 -1.18
N SER A 223 -0.69 -8.26 -1.29
CA SER A 223 -0.09 -6.94 -1.46
C SER A 223 -0.38 -6.30 -2.84
N LEU A 224 -0.36 -7.08 -3.92
CA LEU A 224 -0.58 -6.56 -5.28
C LEU A 224 -2.05 -6.48 -5.69
N LEU A 225 -2.84 -7.49 -5.33
CA LEU A 225 -4.21 -7.67 -5.79
C LEU A 225 -5.24 -7.49 -4.68
N GLY A 226 -4.85 -7.33 -3.41
CA GLY A 226 -5.79 -7.43 -2.30
C GLY A 226 -6.37 -8.83 -2.15
N TYR A 227 -5.64 -9.88 -2.53
CA TYR A 227 -6.12 -11.25 -2.40
C TYR A 227 -6.33 -11.62 -0.94
N GLU A 228 -7.54 -12.07 -0.64
CA GLU A 228 -7.91 -12.63 0.63
C GLU A 228 -8.52 -14.02 0.40
N ALA A 229 -8.21 -14.97 1.29
CA ALA A 229 -8.72 -16.33 1.18
C ALA A 229 -10.20 -16.45 1.57
N THR A 230 -10.67 -15.61 2.49
CA THR A 230 -12.04 -15.66 3.03
C THR A 230 -12.77 -14.31 3.02
N PRO A 231 -12.89 -13.62 1.86
CA PRO A 231 -13.45 -12.27 1.83
C PRO A 231 -14.96 -12.28 2.06
N THR A 232 -15.47 -11.23 2.72
CA THR A 232 -16.90 -10.98 2.88
C THR A 232 -17.52 -10.38 1.63
N ARG A 233 -18.87 -10.40 1.53
CA ARG A 233 -19.56 -9.80 0.38
C ARG A 233 -19.30 -8.30 0.30
N ILE A 234 -19.27 -7.59 1.42
CA ILE A 234 -19.03 -6.13 1.42
C ILE A 234 -17.60 -5.86 0.97
N ALA A 235 -16.61 -6.60 1.49
CA ALA A 235 -15.22 -6.52 1.07
C ALA A 235 -15.05 -6.67 -0.46
N VAL A 236 -15.70 -7.67 -1.06
CA VAL A 236 -15.68 -7.87 -2.53
C VAL A 236 -16.36 -6.72 -3.28
N THR A 237 -17.50 -6.22 -2.78
CA THR A 237 -18.16 -5.07 -3.42
C THR A 237 -17.33 -3.79 -3.31
N ALA A 238 -16.63 -3.57 -2.20
CA ALA A 238 -15.73 -2.45 -2.00
C ALA A 238 -14.51 -2.55 -2.91
N TYR A 239 -13.94 -3.74 -3.08
CA TYR A 239 -12.87 -4.02 -4.03
C TYR A 239 -13.28 -3.66 -5.46
N LEU A 240 -14.39 -4.22 -5.93
CA LEU A 240 -14.89 -3.97 -7.29
C LEU A 240 -15.31 -2.50 -7.49
N GLY A 241 -15.95 -1.90 -6.48
CA GLY A 241 -16.35 -0.49 -6.50
C GLY A 241 -15.15 0.45 -6.57
N GLY A 242 -14.14 0.24 -5.73
CA GLY A 242 -12.88 0.98 -5.75
C GLY A 242 -12.14 0.81 -7.07
N MET A 243 -12.02 -0.43 -7.57
CA MET A 243 -11.40 -0.73 -8.86
C MET A 243 -12.11 0.02 -10.00
N LEU A 244 -13.44 -0.05 -10.08
CA LEU A 244 -14.23 0.63 -11.12
C LEU A 244 -14.13 2.16 -11.00
N LEU A 245 -14.20 2.71 -9.79
CA LEU A 245 -14.09 4.16 -9.57
C LEU A 245 -12.72 4.67 -10.00
N MET A 246 -11.65 3.99 -9.59
CA MET A 246 -10.30 4.38 -9.98
C MET A 246 -10.08 4.23 -11.49
N ALA A 247 -10.49 3.10 -12.08
CA ALA A 247 -10.36 2.87 -13.52
C ALA A 247 -11.12 3.89 -14.36
N THR A 248 -12.36 4.22 -13.99
CA THR A 248 -13.20 5.20 -14.72
C THR A 248 -12.62 6.61 -14.66
N LEU A 249 -12.15 7.04 -13.49
CA LEU A 249 -11.54 8.37 -13.32
C LEU A 249 -10.21 8.48 -14.06
N LEU A 250 -9.37 7.43 -14.02
CA LEU A 250 -8.12 7.40 -14.78
C LEU A 250 -8.40 7.38 -16.30
N PHE A 251 -9.40 6.63 -16.74
CA PHE A 251 -9.82 6.63 -18.15
C PHE A 251 -10.33 8.01 -18.60
N ALA A 252 -11.16 8.68 -17.78
CA ALA A 252 -11.64 10.02 -18.05
C ALA A 252 -10.49 11.04 -18.13
N ALA A 253 -9.52 10.97 -17.21
CA ALA A 253 -8.31 11.79 -17.25
C ALA A 253 -7.48 11.52 -18.51
N TRP A 254 -7.38 10.26 -18.93
CA TRP A 254 -6.66 9.86 -20.14
C TRP A 254 -7.33 10.36 -21.40
N ALA A 255 -8.66 10.25 -21.51
CA ALA A 255 -9.44 10.80 -22.61
C ALA A 255 -9.29 12.33 -22.72
N LYS A 256 -9.40 13.06 -21.60
CA LYS A 256 -9.22 14.52 -21.54
C LYS A 256 -7.81 14.96 -21.94
N SER A 257 -6.78 14.17 -21.61
CA SER A 257 -5.40 14.50 -22.02
C SER A 257 -5.17 14.38 -23.53
N ARG A 258 -5.98 13.57 -24.25
CA ARG A 258 -5.92 13.45 -25.73
C ARG A 258 -6.61 14.61 -26.45
N SER A 259 -7.60 15.26 -25.83
CA SER A 259 -8.37 16.35 -26.45
C SER A 259 -7.73 17.74 -26.30
N LEU A 260 -6.57 17.84 -25.66
CA LEU A 260 -5.83 19.09 -25.56
C LEU A 260 -5.01 19.28 -26.86
N PRO A 261 -5.24 20.34 -27.65
CA PRO A 261 -4.48 20.56 -28.86
C PRO A 261 -2.98 20.65 -28.56
N GLU A 262 -2.17 19.94 -29.35
CA GLU A 262 -0.74 20.23 -29.47
C GLU A 262 -0.64 21.69 -29.89
N LYS A 263 -0.01 22.51 -29.04
CA LYS A 263 0.38 23.85 -29.48
C LYS A 263 1.61 23.63 -30.36
N ASP A 264 1.40 23.83 -31.67
CA ASP A 264 2.45 24.07 -32.67
C ASP A 264 3.46 25.13 -32.19
#